data_AF-A0A126RLZ6-F1
#
_entry.id   AF-A0A126RLZ6-F1
#
_cell.length_a   1.000
_cell.length_b   1.000
_cell.length_c   1.000
_cell.angle_alpha   90.00
_cell.angle_beta   90.00
_cell.angle_gamma   90.00
#
_symmetry.space_group_name_H-M   'P 1'
#
loop_
_entity.id
_entity.type
_entity.pdbx_description
1 polymer ?
#
loop_
_entity_poly.entity_id
_entity_poly.type
_entity_poly.pdbx_seq_one_letter_code
_entity_poly.pdbx_strand_id
1 'polypeptide(L)' 'MGKFFATARYCTRSGNLGRWSDTIDADDIDDALRLAQAAVERRHRGASKIDVTVSPDLRPSSMTRPSA' A
#
# COMPACT_ATOMS: atom_id res chain seq x y z
N MET A 1 -11.01 -12.00 0.53
CA MET A 1 -10.63 -10.58 0.67
C MET A 1 -10.20 -10.22 2.08
N GLY A 2 -8.89 -10.07 2.28
CA GLY A 2 -8.26 -9.49 3.47
C GLY A 2 -7.82 -8.06 3.23
N LYS A 3 -7.53 -7.34 4.32
CA LYS A 3 -6.93 -6.01 4.28
C LYS A 3 -5.43 -6.09 4.44
N PHE A 4 -4.71 -5.39 3.58
CA PHE A 4 -3.26 -5.33 3.58
C PHE A 4 -2.82 -3.87 3.63
N PHE A 5 -1.87 -3.58 4.51
CA PHE A 5 -1.22 -2.28 4.53
C PHE A 5 0.00 -2.33 3.61
N ALA A 6 -0.02 -1.52 2.55
CA ALA A 6 1.05 -1.41 1.58
C ALA A 6 1.81 -0.10 1.76
N THR A 7 3.13 -0.16 1.65
CA THR A 7 4.00 1.00 1.59
C THR A 7 4.92 0.87 0.39
N ALA A 8 5.26 1.99 -0.23
CA ALA A 8 6.18 2.02 -1.35
C ALA A 8 7.17 3.18 -1.24
N ARG A 9 8.40 2.93 -1.68
CA ARG A 9 9.45 3.93 -1.87
C ARG A 9 9.82 3.93 -3.35
N TYR A 10 9.99 5.11 -3.94
CA TYR A 10 10.30 5.21 -5.36
C TYR A 10 11.09 6.47 -5.66
N CYS A 11 11.81 6.48 -6.78
CA CYS A 11 12.42 7.69 -7.32
C CYS A 11 11.45 8.35 -8.29
N THR A 12 11.17 9.64 -8.07
CA THR A 12 10.44 10.47 -9.03
C THR A 12 11.31 10.78 -10.25
N ARG A 13 10.70 11.26 -11.34
CA ARG A 13 11.42 11.70 -12.55
C ARG A 13 12.50 12.76 -12.27
N SER A 14 12.31 13.61 -11.27
CA SER A 14 13.28 14.64 -10.87
C SER A 14 14.40 14.12 -9.96
N GLY A 15 14.46 12.81 -9.70
CA GLY A 15 15.47 12.19 -8.85
C GLY A 15 15.16 12.22 -7.35
N ASN A 16 14.04 12.83 -6.95
CA ASN A 16 13.65 12.87 -5.54
C ASN A 16 13.05 11.54 -5.07
N LEU A 17 13.33 11.17 -3.81
CA LEU A 17 12.71 10.02 -3.16
C LEU A 17 11.26 10.35 -2.78
N GLY A 18 10.32 9.64 -3.41
CA GLY A 18 8.90 9.62 -3.05
C GLY A 18 8.57 8.47 -2.11
N ARG A 19 7.49 8.65 -1.35
CA ARG A 19 6.88 7.61 -0.52
C ARG A 19 5.39 7.57 -0.78
N TRP A 20 4.82 6.38 -0.69
CA TRP A 20 3.39 6.14 -0.79
C TRP A 20 2.99 5.07 0.21
N SER A 21 1.78 5.15 0.74
CA SER A 21 1.22 4.13 1.62
C SER A 21 -0.29 4.13 1.50
N ASP A 22 -0.89 2.95 1.52
CA ASP A 22 -2.34 2.80 1.45
C ASP A 22 -2.79 1.46 2.04
N THR A 23 -4.09 1.33 2.31
CA THR A 23 -4.70 0.04 2.67
C THR A 23 -5.39 -0.54 1.44
N ILE A 24 -5.05 -1.78 1.10
CA ILE A 24 -5.54 -2.48 -0.09
C ILE A 24 -6.39 -3.67 0.35
N ASP A 25 -7.61 -3.74 -0.16
CA ASP A 25 -8.44 -4.95 -0.10
C ASP A 25 -8.01 -5.89 -1.24
N ALA A 26 -7.52 -7.09 -0.89
CA ALA A 26 -7.06 -8.10 -1.85
C ALA A 26 -7.34 -9.51 -1.32
N ASP A 27 -7.27 -10.54 -2.16
CA ASP A 27 -7.50 -11.91 -1.72
C ASP A 27 -6.30 -12.55 -1.03
N ASP A 28 -5.09 -12.21 -1.46
CA ASP A 28 -3.83 -12.64 -0.87
C ASP A 28 -2.74 -11.54 -0.95
N ILE A 29 -1.56 -11.84 -0.40
CA ILE A 29 -0.43 -10.90 -0.37
C ILE A 29 0.13 -10.62 -1.77
N ASP A 30 0.13 -11.61 -2.67
CA ASP A 30 0.68 -11.45 -4.01
C ASP A 30 -0.21 -10.51 -4.84
N ASP A 31 -1.53 -10.64 -4.73
CA ASP A 31 -2.47 -9.71 -5.34
C ASP A 31 -2.40 -8.32 -4.71
N ALA A 32 -2.26 -8.22 -3.39
CA ALA A 32 -2.03 -6.94 -2.72
C ALA A 32 -0.75 -6.25 -3.24
N LEU A 33 0.33 -7.00 -3.48
CA LEU A 33 1.58 -6.48 -4.03
C LEU A 33 1.40 -5.96 -5.46
N ARG A 34 0.72 -6.72 -6.33
CA ARG A 34 0.42 -6.30 -7.70
C ARG A 34 -0.43 -5.03 -7.74
N LEU A 35 -1.47 -4.98 -6.89
CA LEU A 35 -2.35 -3.82 -6.78
C LEU A 35 -1.60 -2.59 -6.25
N ALA A 36 -0.74 -2.74 -5.25
CA ALA A 36 0.09 -1.68 -4.70
C ALA A 36 1.05 -1.11 -5.76
N GLN A 37 1.76 -1.98 -6.48
CA GLN A 37 2.66 -1.58 -7.56
C GLN A 37 1.90 -0.79 -8.63
N ALA A 38 0.78 -1.31 -9.10
CA ALA A 38 -0.04 -0.66 -10.12
C ALA A 38 -0.61 0.68 -9.65
N ALA A 39 -0.91 0.83 -8.36
CA ALA A 39 -1.38 2.09 -7.77
C ALA A 39 -0.27 3.15 -7.78
N VAL A 40 0.96 2.79 -7.40
CA VAL A 40 2.12 3.69 -7.43
C VAL A 40 2.42 4.15 -8.85
N GLU A 41 2.47 3.22 -9.81
CA GLU A 41 2.74 3.53 -11.22
C GLU A 41 1.68 4.44 -11.84
N ARG A 42 0.39 4.19 -11.54
CA ARG A 42 -0.72 5.02 -12.03
C ARG A 42 -0.70 6.42 -11.42
N ARG A 43 -0.48 6.52 -10.11
CA ARG A 43 -0.54 7.79 -9.37
C ARG A 43 0.69 8.67 -9.62
N HIS A 44 1.85 8.06 -9.79
CA HIS A 44 3.13 8.76 -9.90
C HIS A 44 3.79 8.47 -11.24
N ARG A 45 3.33 9.17 -12.29
CA ARG A 45 3.90 9.02 -13.64
C ARG A 45 5.39 9.31 -13.66
N GLY A 46 6.18 8.36 -14.16
CA GLY A 46 7.64 8.45 -14.18
C GLY A 46 8.32 8.04 -12.87
N ALA A 47 7.60 7.40 -11.95
CA ALA A 47 8.21 6.69 -10.85
C ALA A 47 9.11 5.55 -11.36
N SER A 48 10.26 5.37 -10.72
CA SER A 48 11.23 4.32 -11.03
C SER A 48 11.84 3.78 -9.74
N LYS A 49 12.50 2.62 -9.80
CA LYS A 49 13.08 1.93 -8.62
C LYS A 49 12.05 1.80 -7.49
N ILE A 50 10.86 1.34 -7.87
CA ILE A 50 9.74 1.20 -6.96
C ILE A 50 9.99 -0.04 -6.10
N ASP A 51 10.10 0.17 -4.80
CA ASP A 51 10.21 -0.86 -3.79
C ASP A 51 8.91 -0.86 -2.97
N VAL A 52 8.16 -1.96 -3.05
CA VAL A 52 6.86 -2.12 -2.38
C VAL A 52 6.99 -3.14 -1.27
N THR A 53 6.46 -2.80 -0.10
CA THR A 53 6.34 -3.71 1.03
C THR A 53 4.87 -3.80 1.43
N VAL A 54 4.37 -5.02 1.56
CA VAL A 54 2.99 -5.30 1.96
C VAL A 54 3.00 -6.12 3.24
N SER A 55 2.13 -5.74 4.18
CA SER A 55 1.91 -6.47 5.42
C SER A 55 0.41 -6.70 5.63
N PRO A 56 -0.02 -7.83 6.22
CA PRO A 56 -1.40 -7.99 6.67
C PRO A 56 -1.78 -6.84 7.59
N ASP A 57 -2.95 -6.24 7.38
CA ASP A 57 -3.47 -5.20 8.26
C ASP A 57 -4.00 -5.85 9.54
N LEU A 58 -3.13 -5.99 10.53
CA LEU A 58 -3.45 -6.57 11.83
C LEU A 58 -4.18 -5.60 12.76
N ARG A 59 -4.59 -4.41 12.27
CA ARG A 59 -5.42 -3.51 13.08
C ARG A 59 -6.70 -4.27 13.44
N PRO A 60 -7.00 -4.47 14.75
CA PRO A 60 -8.24 -5.11 15.13
C PRO A 60 -9.39 -4.30 14.52
N SER A 61 -10.23 -4.97 13.74
CA SER A 61 -11.50 -4.39 13.27
C SER A 61 -12.18 -3.83 14.52
N SER A 62 -12.26 -2.50 14.57
CA SER A 62 -12.59 -1.72 15.76
C SER A 62 -13.56 -2.45 16.68
N MET A 63 -13.06 -2.82 17.85
CA MET A 63 -13.84 -3.19 19.01
C MET A 63 -14.83 -2.04 19.24
N THR A 64 -16.10 -2.27 18.90
CA THR A 64 -17.21 -1.37 19.23
C THR A 64 -17.11 -1.10 20.72
N ARG A 65 -16.67 0.11 21.12
CA ARG A 65 -16.76 0.54 22.51
C ARG A 65 -18.26 0.59 22.83
N PRO A 66 -18.78 -0.21 23.79
CA PRO A 66 -20.10 0.09 24.32
C PRO A 66 -19.97 1.43 25.05
N SER A 67 -20.72 2.44 24.59
CA SER A 67 -20.96 3.64 25.37
C SER A 67 -21.66 3.21 26.66
N ALA A 68 -21.03 3.46 27.80
CA ALA A 68 -21.66 3.41 29.11
C ALA A 68 -22.47 4.69 29.34
#